data_AF-A0A3D1UUW5-F1
#
_entry.id   AF-A0A3D1UUW5-F1
#
_cell.length_a   1.000
_cell.length_b   1.000
_cell.length_c   1.000
_cell.angle_alpha   90.00
_cell.angle_beta   90.00
_cell.angle_gamma   90.00
#
_symmetry.space_group_name_H-M   'P 1'
#
loop_
_entity.id
_entity.type
_entity.pdbx_description
1 polymer ?
#
loop_
_entity_poly.entity_id
_entity_poly.type
_entity_poly.pdbx_seq_one_letter_code
_entity_poly.pdbx_strand_id
1 'polypeptide(L)'
;MSPKNKAEKRKAKLKARKQQIAFNEQSLSARLSCALEELCEPIMPEYIDDSNGPDLVGRRIVWRMGQIAWNIVVTGRRESVSEAFQHTQLNAEQQETVRNEIIGLIKRKISDFPTQRTAIRDFSVLLVSGVPRVKVRPGDTFPKIPFPEFSEPESEPKAVSDVTPDVVRALRKRLKLTQVQFGEIFGMTSKKVSAWEHGKAEPTEEQKQKIQSLLKENNEQERETC
;
A
#
# COMPACT_ATOMS: atom_id res chain seq x y z
N MET A 1 54.05 7.73 -21.66
CA MET A 1 52.65 7.67 -22.15
C MET A 1 52.30 8.95 -22.89
N SER A 2 51.98 8.87 -24.19
CA SER A 2 51.62 10.02 -25.03
C SER A 2 50.33 10.74 -24.54
N PRO A 3 50.23 12.08 -24.64
CA PRO A 3 49.04 12.84 -24.27
C PRO A 3 47.74 12.34 -24.93
N LYS A 4 47.81 11.88 -26.20
CA LYS A 4 46.66 11.29 -26.92
C LYS A 4 46.09 10.06 -26.21
N ASN A 5 46.98 9.16 -25.76
CA ASN A 5 46.60 7.92 -25.07
C ASN A 5 45.98 8.21 -23.68
N LYS A 6 46.42 9.27 -22.99
CA LYS A 6 45.78 9.74 -21.73
C LYS A 6 44.37 10.28 -21.98
N ALA A 7 44.14 11.02 -23.06
CA ALA A 7 42.83 11.58 -23.40
C ALA A 7 41.80 10.49 -23.77
N GLU A 8 42.23 9.50 -24.56
CA GLU A 8 41.40 8.34 -24.93
C GLU A 8 41.00 7.52 -23.70
N LYS A 9 41.93 7.26 -22.78
CA LYS A 9 41.64 6.56 -21.51
C LYS A 9 40.63 7.31 -20.64
N ARG A 10 40.71 8.64 -20.58
CA ARG A 10 39.72 9.48 -19.86
C ARG A 10 38.34 9.42 -20.51
N LYS A 11 38.26 9.51 -21.84
CA LYS A 11 37.00 9.40 -22.61
C LYS A 11 36.34 8.03 -22.41
N ALA A 12 37.11 6.95 -22.47
CA ALA A 12 36.63 5.59 -22.23
C ALA A 12 36.11 5.43 -20.79
N LYS A 13 36.84 5.92 -19.78
CA LYS A 13 36.39 5.89 -18.38
C LYS A 13 35.08 6.66 -18.16
N LEU A 14 34.93 7.82 -18.80
CA LEU A 14 33.70 8.60 -18.74
C LEU A 14 32.53 7.86 -19.38
N LYS A 15 32.73 7.23 -20.55
CA LYS A 15 31.72 6.43 -21.24
C LYS A 15 31.29 5.23 -20.37
N ALA A 16 32.24 4.48 -19.82
CA ALA A 16 31.96 3.35 -18.93
C ALA A 16 31.17 3.79 -17.68
N ARG A 17 31.53 4.92 -17.06
CA ARG A 17 30.78 5.47 -15.92
C ARG A 17 29.35 5.83 -16.29
N LYS A 18 29.13 6.46 -17.46
CA LYS A 18 27.78 6.78 -17.95
C LYS A 18 26.95 5.52 -18.20
N GLN A 19 27.54 4.50 -18.80
CA GLN A 19 26.88 3.21 -19.02
C GLN A 19 26.51 2.52 -17.71
N GLN A 20 27.41 2.52 -16.72
CA GLN A 20 27.13 1.95 -15.40
C GLN A 20 25.98 2.69 -14.70
N ILE A 21 25.96 4.03 -14.76
CA ILE A 21 24.87 4.82 -14.18
C ILE A 21 23.54 4.48 -14.85
N ALA A 22 23.49 4.43 -16.18
CA ALA A 22 22.28 4.08 -16.92
C ALA A 22 21.79 2.66 -16.58
N PHE A 23 22.70 1.69 -16.48
CA PHE A 23 22.37 0.33 -16.07
C PHE A 23 21.80 0.28 -14.65
N ASN A 24 22.42 0.98 -13.70
CA ASN A 24 21.95 1.04 -12.32
C ASN A 24 20.56 1.71 -12.24
N GLU A 25 20.33 2.77 -13.00
CA GLU A 25 19.04 3.46 -13.07
C GLU A 25 17.96 2.56 -13.68
N GLN A 26 18.27 1.82 -14.74
CA GLN A 26 17.35 0.85 -15.35
C GLN A 26 17.00 -0.29 -14.40
N SER A 27 17.99 -0.85 -13.70
CA SER A 27 17.79 -1.90 -12.71
C SER A 27 16.91 -1.40 -11.55
N LEU A 28 17.15 -0.18 -11.07
CA LEU A 28 16.35 0.45 -10.02
C LEU A 28 14.91 0.72 -10.49
N SER A 29 14.74 1.22 -11.71
CA SER A 29 13.44 1.43 -12.35
C SER A 29 12.64 0.14 -12.44
N ALA A 30 13.25 -0.95 -12.91
CA ALA A 30 12.60 -2.26 -13.00
C ALA A 30 12.16 -2.77 -11.62
N ARG A 31 13.04 -2.69 -10.62
CA ARG A 31 12.76 -3.17 -9.26
C ARG A 31 11.66 -2.37 -8.57
N LEU A 32 11.65 -1.05 -8.73
CA LEU A 32 10.57 -0.19 -8.22
C LEU A 32 9.25 -0.43 -8.97
N SER A 33 9.30 -0.75 -10.26
CA SER A 33 8.11 -1.06 -11.04
C SER A 33 7.43 -2.32 -10.52
N CYS A 34 8.17 -3.42 -10.32
CA CYS A 34 7.65 -4.65 -9.74
C CYS A 34 7.08 -4.40 -8.33
N ALA A 35 7.81 -3.66 -7.49
CA ALA A 35 7.36 -3.37 -6.13
C ALA A 35 6.07 -2.54 -6.09
N LEU A 36 5.90 -1.60 -7.03
CA LEU A 36 4.67 -0.82 -7.14
C LEU A 36 3.48 -1.67 -7.64
N GLU A 37 3.72 -2.61 -8.56
CA GLU A 37 2.70 -3.59 -8.99
C GLU A 37 2.26 -4.44 -7.80
N GLU A 38 3.20 -5.08 -7.09
CA GLU A 38 2.93 -5.93 -5.93
C GLU A 38 2.27 -5.18 -4.76
N LEU A 39 2.62 -3.91 -4.56
CA LEU A 39 2.00 -3.07 -3.55
C LEU A 39 0.51 -2.87 -3.83
N CYS A 40 0.15 -2.65 -5.08
CA CYS A 40 -1.20 -2.28 -5.49
C CYS A 40 -2.09 -3.49 -5.81
N GLU A 41 -1.51 -4.66 -6.07
CA GLU A 41 -2.22 -5.87 -6.49
C GLU A 41 -3.51 -6.17 -5.69
N PRO A 42 -3.55 -6.07 -4.35
CA PRO A 42 -4.76 -6.43 -3.60
C PRO A 42 -5.98 -5.55 -3.87
N ILE A 43 -5.76 -4.30 -4.30
CA ILE A 43 -6.84 -3.34 -4.52
C ILE A 43 -7.21 -3.25 -6.00
N MET A 44 -6.37 -3.77 -6.91
CA MET A 44 -6.59 -3.74 -8.36
C MET A 44 -8.00 -4.23 -8.79
N PRO A 45 -8.53 -5.36 -8.26
CA PRO A 45 -9.84 -5.87 -8.71
C PRO A 45 -11.03 -4.95 -8.40
N GLU A 46 -10.90 -4.05 -7.43
CA GLU A 46 -11.99 -3.13 -7.05
C GLU A 46 -12.10 -1.93 -8.00
N TYR A 47 -11.05 -1.63 -8.75
CA TYR A 47 -10.94 -0.40 -9.56
C TYR A 47 -10.69 -0.66 -11.05
N ILE A 48 -10.53 -1.92 -11.46
CA ILE A 48 -10.25 -2.30 -12.85
C ILE A 48 -11.46 -2.98 -13.47
N ASP A 49 -11.85 -2.50 -14.65
CA ASP A 49 -12.83 -3.17 -15.51
C ASP A 49 -12.22 -3.52 -16.88
N ASP A 50 -11.71 -4.75 -17.02
CA ASP A 50 -11.12 -5.23 -18.28
C ASP A 50 -12.15 -5.75 -19.29
N SER A 51 -13.45 -5.58 -19.05
CA SER A 51 -14.52 -6.16 -19.88
C SER A 51 -14.49 -5.68 -21.34
N ASN A 52 -13.96 -4.48 -21.59
CA ASN A 52 -13.83 -3.88 -22.92
C ASN A 52 -12.37 -3.75 -23.39
N GLY A 53 -11.50 -4.60 -22.86
CA GLY A 53 -10.05 -4.54 -23.05
C GLY A 53 -9.34 -3.90 -21.85
N PRO A 54 -8.00 -3.79 -21.90
CA PRO A 54 -7.23 -3.43 -20.72
C PRO A 54 -7.57 -2.03 -20.21
N ASP A 55 -8.14 -1.94 -19.01
CA ASP A 55 -8.45 -0.66 -18.37
C ASP A 55 -7.17 0.02 -17.87
N LEU A 56 -6.69 0.96 -18.68
CA LEU A 56 -5.51 1.77 -18.38
C LEU A 56 -5.84 2.93 -17.43
N VAL A 57 -7.11 3.32 -17.33
CA VAL A 57 -7.54 4.46 -16.49
C VAL A 57 -7.61 4.02 -15.04
N GLY A 58 -8.33 2.94 -14.74
CA GLY A 58 -8.41 2.35 -13.40
C GLY A 58 -7.03 2.00 -12.86
N ARG A 59 -6.20 1.33 -13.66
CA ARG A 59 -4.80 1.02 -13.29
C ARG A 59 -3.96 2.26 -13.01
N ARG A 60 -4.10 3.33 -13.80
CA ARG A 60 -3.38 4.59 -13.55
C ARG A 60 -3.79 5.20 -12.22
N ILE A 61 -5.08 5.18 -11.87
CA ILE A 61 -5.57 5.67 -10.59
C ILE A 61 -4.98 4.85 -9.44
N VAL A 62 -5.04 3.52 -9.55
CA VAL A 62 -4.51 2.62 -8.52
C VAL A 62 -3.00 2.79 -8.32
N TRP A 63 -2.20 2.78 -9.40
CA TRP A 63 -0.76 3.01 -9.30
C TRP A 63 -0.41 4.42 -8.81
N ARG A 64 -1.26 5.42 -9.07
CA ARG A 64 -1.10 6.74 -8.48
C ARG A 64 -1.31 6.72 -6.97
N MET A 65 -2.32 6.00 -6.47
CA MET A 65 -2.50 5.76 -5.03
C MET A 65 -1.27 5.07 -4.43
N GLY A 66 -0.75 4.03 -5.10
CA GLY A 66 0.47 3.35 -4.69
C GLY A 66 1.71 4.25 -4.66
N GLN A 67 1.89 5.11 -5.66
CA GLN A 67 2.97 6.09 -5.71
C GLN A 67 2.90 7.05 -4.51
N ILE A 68 1.71 7.55 -4.19
CA ILE A 68 1.49 8.45 -3.05
C ILE A 68 1.85 7.74 -1.74
N ALA A 69 1.28 6.56 -1.51
CA ALA A 69 1.57 5.75 -0.33
C ALA A 69 3.07 5.47 -0.18
N TRP A 70 3.73 5.09 -1.27
CA TRP A 70 5.17 4.83 -1.33
C TRP A 70 5.99 6.06 -0.91
N ASN A 71 5.70 7.21 -1.52
CA ASN A 71 6.46 8.44 -1.28
C ASN A 71 6.24 9.00 0.12
N ILE A 72 5.05 8.86 0.71
CA ILE A 72 4.79 9.26 2.10
C ILE A 72 5.76 8.54 3.05
N VAL A 73 5.89 7.22 2.90
CA VAL A 73 6.76 6.42 3.78
C VAL A 73 8.24 6.73 3.52
N VAL A 74 8.64 6.92 2.27
CA VAL A 74 10.06 7.12 1.92
C VAL A 74 10.56 8.52 2.29
N THR A 75 9.73 9.54 2.12
CA THR A 75 10.12 10.94 2.36
C THR A 75 9.88 11.39 3.80
N GLY A 76 9.00 10.70 4.53
CA GLY A 76 8.52 11.13 5.86
C GLY A 76 7.67 12.41 5.82
N ARG A 77 7.43 12.98 4.63
CA ARG A 77 6.59 14.17 4.46
C ARG A 77 5.14 13.74 4.35
N ARG A 78 4.34 14.09 5.34
CA ARG A 78 2.87 14.09 5.29
C ARG A 78 2.36 15.24 4.42
N GLU A 79 2.95 15.50 3.24
CA GLU A 79 2.22 16.31 2.26
C GLU A 79 0.92 15.57 1.99
N SER A 80 -0.16 16.26 2.31
CA SER A 80 -1.34 15.61 2.83
C SER A 80 -1.98 14.79 1.72
N VAL A 81 -2.43 13.57 2.02
CA VAL A 81 -3.21 12.74 1.08
C VAL A 81 -4.33 13.57 0.41
N SER A 82 -4.82 14.59 1.12
CA SER A 82 -5.72 15.64 0.64
C SER A 82 -5.16 16.50 -0.52
N GLU A 83 -3.92 16.99 -0.48
CA GLU A 83 -3.33 17.80 -1.56
C GLU A 83 -3.19 17.03 -2.88
N ALA A 84 -2.88 15.74 -2.82
CA ALA A 84 -2.71 14.90 -4.00
C ALA A 84 -4.00 14.76 -4.84
N PHE A 85 -5.18 15.04 -4.25
CA PHE A 85 -6.48 14.97 -4.91
C PHE A 85 -7.29 16.28 -4.81
N GLN A 86 -6.70 17.39 -4.34
CA GLN A 86 -7.40 18.69 -4.24
C GLN A 86 -7.99 19.18 -5.57
N HIS A 87 -7.49 18.67 -6.70
CA HIS A 87 -7.96 19.02 -8.04
C HIS A 87 -8.89 17.96 -8.68
N THR A 88 -9.34 16.94 -7.94
CA THR A 88 -10.29 15.94 -8.47
C THR A 88 -11.74 16.33 -8.15
N GLN A 89 -12.66 16.00 -9.06
CA GLN A 89 -14.11 16.22 -8.87
C GLN A 89 -14.76 15.15 -7.97
N LEU A 90 -14.01 14.55 -7.04
CA LEU A 90 -14.50 13.49 -6.17
C LEU A 90 -15.36 14.07 -5.05
N ASN A 91 -16.48 13.41 -4.74
CA ASN A 91 -17.31 13.76 -3.60
C ASN A 91 -16.65 13.31 -2.28
N ALA A 92 -17.21 13.75 -1.13
CA ALA A 92 -16.62 13.47 0.18
C ALA A 92 -16.48 11.97 0.49
N GLU A 93 -17.44 11.14 0.06
CA GLU A 93 -17.43 9.69 0.26
C GLU A 93 -16.32 9.03 -0.57
N GLN A 94 -16.18 9.41 -1.84
CA GLN A 94 -15.12 8.94 -2.72
C GLN A 94 -13.73 9.35 -2.22
N GLN A 95 -13.59 10.60 -1.75
CA GLN A 95 -12.33 11.09 -1.17
C GLN A 95 -11.94 10.29 0.09
N GLU A 96 -12.92 9.91 0.91
CA GLU A 96 -12.68 9.10 2.09
C GLU A 96 -12.24 7.67 1.74
N THR A 97 -12.89 7.04 0.76
CA THR A 97 -12.48 5.72 0.25
C THR A 97 -11.04 5.76 -0.26
N VAL A 98 -10.69 6.71 -1.14
CA VAL A 98 -9.32 6.85 -1.66
C VAL A 98 -8.31 7.07 -0.53
N ARG A 99 -8.66 7.86 0.49
CA ARG A 99 -7.80 8.07 1.66
C ARG A 99 -7.55 6.77 2.42
N ASN A 100 -8.60 5.98 2.66
CA ASN A 100 -8.49 4.70 3.37
C ASN A 100 -7.65 3.69 2.59
N GLU A 101 -7.80 3.64 1.27
CA GLU A 101 -6.94 2.80 0.42
C GLU A 101 -5.47 3.18 0.55
N ILE A 102 -5.16 4.48 0.48
CA ILE A 102 -3.79 4.97 0.62
C ILE A 102 -3.22 4.62 1.99
N ILE A 103 -4.01 4.71 3.06
CA ILE A 103 -3.59 4.28 4.42
C ILE A 103 -3.28 2.77 4.42
N GLY A 104 -4.12 1.95 3.79
CA GLY A 104 -3.86 0.51 3.63
C GLY A 104 -2.57 0.23 2.89
N LEU A 105 -2.32 0.91 1.77
CA LEU A 105 -1.09 0.81 0.99
C LEU A 105 0.13 1.30 1.76
N ILE A 106 0.00 2.33 2.61
CA ILE A 106 1.09 2.78 3.51
C ILE A 106 1.48 1.66 4.46
N LYS A 107 0.51 1.04 5.15
CA LYS A 107 0.76 -0.09 6.06
C LYS A 107 1.46 -1.25 5.32
N ARG A 108 0.96 -1.60 4.13
CA ARG A 108 1.54 -2.65 3.28
C ARG A 108 2.97 -2.32 2.82
N LYS A 109 3.23 -1.07 2.39
CA LYS A 109 4.58 -0.67 1.99
C LYS A 109 5.57 -0.80 3.14
N ILE A 110 5.16 -0.43 4.35
CA ILE A 110 6.01 -0.54 5.55
C ILE A 110 6.34 -2.01 5.85
N SER A 111 5.34 -2.89 5.78
CA SER A 111 5.47 -4.33 6.00
C SER A 111 6.34 -5.02 4.95
N ASP A 112 6.00 -4.84 3.67
CA ASP A 112 6.48 -5.71 2.60
C ASP A 112 7.73 -5.14 1.92
N PHE A 113 7.92 -3.81 1.97
CA PHE A 113 9.05 -3.11 1.34
C PHE A 113 9.84 -2.20 2.30
N PRO A 114 10.25 -2.68 3.49
CA PRO A 114 10.88 -1.85 4.53
C PRO A 114 12.25 -1.30 4.11
N THR A 115 12.98 -2.03 3.25
CA THR A 115 14.32 -1.65 2.79
C THR A 115 14.30 -0.73 1.57
N GLN A 116 13.14 -0.59 0.90
CA GLN A 116 13.02 0.25 -0.28
C GLN A 116 12.79 1.71 0.11
N ARG A 117 13.75 2.55 -0.26
CA ARG A 117 13.82 3.97 0.14
C ARG A 117 14.06 4.94 -1.01
N THR A 118 13.85 4.49 -2.24
CA THR A 118 13.86 5.37 -3.40
C THR A 118 12.45 5.84 -3.66
N ALA A 119 12.24 7.16 -3.68
CA ALA A 119 10.94 7.73 -4.04
C ALA A 119 10.63 7.45 -5.51
N ILE A 120 9.35 7.50 -5.86
CA ILE A 120 8.86 7.34 -7.22
C ILE A 120 8.55 8.74 -7.75
N ARG A 121 9.38 9.24 -8.67
CA ARG A 121 9.20 10.58 -9.24
C ARG A 121 7.96 10.63 -10.12
N ASP A 122 7.82 9.64 -10.99
CA ASP A 122 6.68 9.51 -11.89
C ASP A 122 6.59 8.06 -12.40
N PHE A 123 5.50 7.71 -13.08
CA PHE A 123 5.34 6.43 -13.75
C PHE A 123 4.61 6.55 -15.08
N SER A 124 4.82 5.55 -15.93
CA SER A 124 4.08 5.38 -17.17
C SER A 124 3.43 4.00 -17.19
N VAL A 125 2.27 3.91 -17.85
CA VAL A 125 1.59 2.64 -18.09
C VAL A 125 1.93 2.18 -19.50
N LEU A 126 2.39 0.94 -19.63
CA LEU A 126 2.81 0.35 -20.90
C LEU A 126 2.12 -1.00 -21.08
N LEU A 127 1.81 -1.38 -22.32
CA LEU A 127 1.39 -2.74 -22.63
C LEU A 127 2.62 -3.58 -22.96
N VAL A 128 2.88 -4.61 -22.16
CA VAL A 128 3.93 -5.61 -22.41
C VAL A 128 3.26 -6.93 -22.71
N SER A 129 3.32 -7.35 -23.98
CA SER A 129 2.63 -8.55 -24.46
C SER A 129 1.11 -8.55 -24.15
N GLY A 130 0.47 -7.39 -24.30
CA GLY A 130 -0.96 -7.22 -24.02
C GLY A 130 -1.31 -7.01 -22.54
N VAL A 131 -0.35 -7.17 -21.62
CA VAL A 131 -0.56 -6.97 -20.18
C VAL A 131 -0.14 -5.54 -19.80
N PRO A 132 -1.01 -4.74 -19.17
CA PRO A 132 -0.62 -3.45 -18.62
C PRO A 132 0.43 -3.62 -17.52
N ARG A 133 1.55 -2.93 -17.65
CA ARG A 133 2.62 -2.87 -16.66
C ARG A 133 2.99 -1.43 -16.34
N VAL A 134 3.46 -1.22 -15.13
CA VAL A 134 3.97 0.07 -14.71
C VAL A 134 5.45 0.16 -15.07
N LYS A 135 5.88 1.34 -15.52
CA LYS A 135 7.29 1.69 -15.65
C LYS A 135 7.56 2.93 -14.82
N VAL A 136 8.24 2.72 -13.71
CA VAL A 136 8.58 3.75 -12.73
C VAL A 136 9.83 4.51 -13.15
N ARG A 137 9.79 5.83 -12.95
CA ARG A 137 10.98 6.70 -12.94
C ARG A 137 11.45 6.89 -11.49
N PRO A 138 12.64 6.37 -11.13
CA PRO A 138 13.19 6.58 -9.80
C PRO A 138 13.37 8.07 -9.49
N GLY A 139 13.04 8.45 -8.27
CA GLY A 139 13.35 9.74 -7.67
C GLY A 139 14.56 9.66 -6.74
N ASP A 140 14.58 10.53 -5.75
CA ASP A 140 15.67 10.57 -4.78
C ASP A 140 15.62 9.36 -3.84
N THR A 141 16.80 8.90 -3.42
CA THR A 141 16.94 7.84 -2.43
C THR A 141 17.21 8.45 -1.07
N PHE A 142 16.34 8.16 -0.12
CA PHE A 142 16.39 8.73 1.22
C PHE A 142 17.24 7.86 2.14
N PRO A 143 17.94 8.48 3.12
CA PRO A 143 18.72 7.74 4.11
C PRO A 143 17.82 6.79 4.91
N LYS A 144 18.43 5.87 5.68
CA LYS A 144 17.67 5.11 6.67
C LYS A 144 17.25 6.09 7.73
N ILE A 145 16.09 6.72 7.55
CA ILE A 145 15.46 7.42 8.64
C ILE A 145 15.21 6.33 9.70
N PRO A 146 15.63 6.51 10.96
CA PRO A 146 15.06 5.73 12.06
C PRO A 146 13.54 5.77 11.84
N PHE A 147 12.87 4.63 11.97
CA PHE A 147 11.43 4.56 11.80
C PHE A 147 10.85 5.83 12.44
N PRO A 148 10.10 6.69 11.71
CA PRO A 148 9.31 7.67 12.43
C PRO A 148 8.56 6.83 13.45
N GLU A 149 8.87 7.04 14.73
CA GLU A 149 7.97 6.62 15.78
C GLU A 149 6.66 7.23 15.32
N PHE A 150 5.80 6.36 14.79
CA PHE A 150 4.40 6.59 15.01
C PHE A 150 4.36 6.61 16.53
N SER A 151 4.45 7.80 17.11
CA SER A 151 3.69 8.06 18.31
C SER A 151 2.24 7.86 17.87
N GLU A 152 1.84 6.59 17.77
CA GLU A 152 0.69 6.16 18.53
C GLU A 152 0.89 6.86 19.88
N PRO A 153 -0.01 7.76 20.31
CA PRO A 153 0.07 8.22 21.68
C PRO A 153 0.31 6.98 22.52
N GLU A 154 1.36 6.98 23.34
CA GLU A 154 1.62 5.94 24.33
C GLU A 154 0.38 5.85 25.21
N SER A 155 -0.65 5.16 24.74
CA SER A 155 -1.55 4.44 25.60
C SER A 155 -0.66 3.35 26.14
N GLU A 156 -0.21 3.58 27.37
CA GLU A 156 0.23 2.60 28.35
C GLU A 156 -0.22 1.18 28.00
N PRO A 157 0.54 0.13 28.35
CA PRO A 157 0.10 -1.26 28.14
C PRO A 157 -1.17 -1.53 28.95
N LYS A 158 -2.32 -1.20 28.37
CA LYS A 158 -3.64 -1.48 28.89
C LYS A 158 -3.97 -2.86 28.39
N ALA A 159 -4.12 -3.74 29.37
CA ALA A 159 -4.49 -5.12 29.25
C ALA A 159 -5.44 -5.38 28.07
N VAL A 160 -5.03 -6.26 27.15
CA VAL A 160 -5.87 -7.28 26.49
C VAL A 160 -7.40 -7.12 26.64
N SER A 161 -8.03 -6.18 25.94
CA SER A 161 -9.50 -6.23 25.76
C SER A 161 -10.13 -5.36 24.67
N ASP A 162 -9.40 -4.57 23.88
CA ASP A 162 -10.06 -3.68 22.91
C ASP A 162 -10.24 -4.32 21.52
N VAL A 163 -11.51 -4.53 21.15
CA VAL A 163 -11.92 -4.95 19.82
C VAL A 163 -11.68 -3.78 18.85
N THR A 164 -10.52 -3.77 18.20
CA THR A 164 -10.14 -2.71 17.24
C THR A 164 -10.73 -2.97 15.85
N PRO A 165 -10.90 -1.93 15.00
CA PRO A 165 -11.38 -2.08 13.62
C PRO A 165 -10.61 -3.12 12.79
N ASP A 166 -9.28 -3.12 12.95
CA ASP A 166 -8.39 -4.06 12.28
C ASP A 166 -8.61 -5.50 12.77
N VAL A 167 -8.91 -5.71 14.06
CA VAL A 167 -9.24 -7.03 14.64
C VAL A 167 -10.57 -7.55 14.09
N VAL A 168 -11.60 -6.71 14.01
CA VAL A 168 -12.91 -7.09 13.44
C VAL A 168 -12.74 -7.55 11.98
N ARG A 169 -12.01 -6.76 11.18
CA ARG A 169 -11.74 -7.07 9.78
C ARG A 169 -10.91 -8.34 9.62
N ALA A 170 -9.87 -8.51 10.44
CA ALA A 170 -9.02 -9.70 10.40
C ALA A 170 -9.81 -10.97 10.76
N LEU A 171 -10.62 -10.92 11.82
CA LEU A 171 -11.50 -12.02 12.23
C LEU A 171 -12.45 -12.40 11.10
N ARG A 172 -13.15 -11.43 10.50
CA ARG A 172 -14.06 -11.70 9.38
C ARG A 172 -13.34 -12.39 8.22
N LYS A 173 -12.17 -11.89 7.83
CA LYS A 173 -11.37 -12.47 6.73
C LYS A 173 -10.89 -13.88 7.06
N ARG A 174 -10.50 -14.16 8.31
CA ARG A 174 -10.11 -15.51 8.77
C ARG A 174 -11.27 -16.50 8.68
N LEU A 175 -12.47 -16.07 9.06
CA LEU A 175 -13.70 -16.85 8.92
C LEU A 175 -14.19 -16.97 7.46
N LYS A 176 -13.50 -16.31 6.50
CA LYS A 176 -13.87 -16.26 5.07
C LYS A 176 -15.30 -15.75 4.83
N LEU A 177 -15.77 -14.86 5.70
CA LEU A 177 -17.12 -14.30 5.63
C LEU A 177 -17.15 -12.97 4.87
N THR A 178 -18.24 -12.72 4.17
CA THR A 178 -18.57 -11.38 3.65
C THR A 178 -19.03 -10.47 4.78
N GLN A 179 -19.02 -9.14 4.57
CA GLN A 179 -19.55 -8.20 5.58
C GLN A 179 -21.05 -8.42 5.86
N VAL A 180 -21.81 -8.95 4.89
CA VAL A 180 -23.21 -9.33 5.05
C VAL A 180 -23.33 -10.52 6.00
N GLN A 181 -22.66 -11.62 5.70
CA GLN A 181 -22.67 -12.84 6.53
C GLN A 181 -22.11 -12.60 7.92
N PHE A 182 -21.09 -11.75 8.04
CA PHE A 182 -20.57 -11.35 9.34
C PHE A 182 -21.60 -10.52 10.11
N GLY A 183 -22.34 -9.63 9.45
CA GLY A 183 -23.41 -8.85 10.07
C GLY A 183 -24.56 -9.73 10.58
N GLU A 184 -24.92 -10.78 9.84
CA GLU A 184 -25.95 -11.75 10.23
C GLU A 184 -25.66 -12.42 11.57
N ILE A 185 -24.39 -12.73 11.88
CA ILE A 185 -23.98 -13.28 13.18
C ILE A 185 -24.38 -12.37 14.35
N PHE A 186 -24.43 -11.05 14.11
CA PHE A 186 -24.79 -10.03 15.11
C PHE A 186 -26.20 -9.47 14.90
N GLY A 187 -26.98 -9.98 13.94
CA GLY A 187 -28.29 -9.44 13.59
C GLY A 187 -28.23 -8.01 13.02
N MET A 188 -27.14 -7.66 12.34
CA MET A 188 -26.85 -6.30 11.86
C MET A 188 -26.68 -6.24 10.35
N THR A 189 -26.83 -5.03 9.80
CA THR A 189 -26.58 -4.79 8.39
C THR A 189 -25.08 -4.72 8.09
N SER A 190 -24.70 -5.08 6.87
CA SER A 190 -23.31 -4.97 6.37
C SER A 190 -22.74 -3.56 6.49
N LYS A 191 -23.58 -2.52 6.40
CA LYS A 191 -23.19 -1.11 6.58
C LYS A 191 -22.65 -0.83 7.98
N LYS A 192 -23.22 -1.49 9.01
CA LYS A 192 -22.77 -1.33 10.40
C LYS A 192 -21.45 -2.07 10.65
N VAL A 193 -21.28 -3.27 10.08
CA VAL A 193 -19.99 -3.99 10.08
C VAL A 193 -18.92 -3.18 9.36
N SER A 194 -19.24 -2.61 8.20
CA SER A 194 -18.31 -1.72 7.49
C SER A 194 -17.93 -0.52 8.35
N ALA A 195 -18.87 0.12 9.05
CA ALA A 195 -18.55 1.21 9.97
C ALA A 195 -17.58 0.78 11.10
N TRP A 196 -17.72 -0.45 11.63
CA TRP A 196 -16.79 -1.00 12.62
C TRP A 196 -15.39 -1.24 12.05
N GLU A 197 -15.30 -1.88 10.89
CA GLU A 197 -14.01 -2.18 10.23
C GLU A 197 -13.24 -0.93 9.80
N HIS A 198 -13.94 0.19 9.64
CA HIS A 198 -13.35 1.49 9.27
C HIS A 198 -13.27 2.46 10.46
N GLY A 199 -13.59 2.03 11.68
CA GLY A 199 -13.50 2.88 12.88
C GLY A 199 -14.49 4.06 12.92
N LYS A 200 -15.53 4.03 12.08
CA LYS A 200 -16.61 5.04 12.04
C LYS A 200 -17.63 4.85 13.15
N ALA A 201 -17.71 3.65 13.71
CA ALA A 201 -18.59 3.31 14.83
C ALA A 201 -17.94 2.23 15.68
N GLU A 202 -18.21 2.25 16.99
CA GLU A 202 -17.77 1.20 17.90
C GLU A 202 -18.88 0.15 18.10
N PRO A 203 -18.53 -1.15 18.22
CA PRO A 203 -19.47 -2.16 18.67
C PRO A 203 -19.92 -1.89 20.11
N THR A 204 -21.14 -2.27 20.48
CA THR A 204 -21.59 -2.23 21.88
C THR A 204 -20.83 -3.26 22.70
N GLU A 205 -20.84 -3.14 24.03
CA GLU A 205 -20.14 -4.07 24.92
C GLU A 205 -20.56 -5.54 24.72
N GLU A 206 -21.85 -5.80 24.49
CA GLU A 206 -22.35 -7.14 24.12
C GLU A 206 -21.74 -7.68 22.81
N GLN A 207 -21.57 -6.80 21.82
CA GLN A 207 -20.96 -7.15 20.53
C GLN A 207 -19.46 -7.35 20.66
N LYS A 208 -18.79 -6.54 21.47
CA LYS A 208 -17.36 -6.72 21.78
C LYS A 208 -17.13 -8.07 22.45
N GLN A 209 -17.96 -8.45 23.42
CA GLN A 209 -17.89 -9.77 24.06
C GLN A 209 -18.09 -10.90 23.06
N LYS A 210 -19.09 -10.80 22.18
CA LYS A 210 -19.34 -11.82 21.16
C LYS A 210 -18.21 -11.93 20.13
N ILE A 211 -17.60 -10.81 19.74
CA ILE A 211 -16.39 -10.79 18.89
C ILE A 211 -15.20 -11.46 19.61
N GLN A 212 -15.03 -11.21 20.91
CA GLN A 212 -13.99 -11.86 21.71
C GLN A 212 -14.20 -13.38 21.84
N SER A 213 -15.45 -13.84 21.98
CA SER A 213 -15.76 -15.28 21.99
C SER A 213 -15.38 -15.94 20.66
N LEU A 214 -15.76 -15.34 19.53
CA LEU A 214 -15.39 -15.85 18.20
C LEU A 214 -13.88 -15.88 17.97
N LEU A 215 -13.14 -14.91 18.52
CA LEU A 215 -11.67 -14.91 18.49
C LEU A 215 -11.08 -16.08 19.27
N LYS A 216 -11.63 -16.40 20.45
CA LYS A 216 -11.17 -17.54 21.26
C LYS A 216 -11.48 -18.87 20.58
N GLU A 217 -12.72 -19.05 20.13
CA GLU A 217 -13.17 -20.27 19.45
C GLU A 217 -12.35 -20.56 18.19
N ASN A 218 -12.07 -19.55 17.35
CA ASN A 218 -11.23 -19.74 16.16
C ASN A 218 -9.77 -20.08 16.52
N ASN A 219 -9.21 -19.46 17.57
CA ASN A 219 -7.85 -19.76 18.01
C ASN A 219 -7.71 -21.16 18.65
N GLU A 220 -8.78 -21.72 19.22
CA GLU A 220 -8.82 -23.08 19.77
C GLU A 220 -8.97 -24.13 18.65
N GLN A 221 -9.83 -23.88 17.66
CA GLN A 221 -9.97 -24.74 16.48
C GLN A 221 -8.67 -24.87 15.69
N GLU A 222 -7.90 -23.79 15.54
CA GLU A 222 -6.58 -23.83 14.88
C GLU A 222 -5.55 -24.67 15.65
N ARG A 223 -5.66 -24.80 16.97
CA ARG A 223 -4.73 -25.61 17.80
C ARG A 223 -5.08 -27.09 17.80
N GLU A 224 -6.34 -27.46 17.63
CA GLU A 224 -6.77 -28.86 17.58
C GLU A 224 -6.54 -29.51 16.20
N THR A 225 -6.35 -28.71 15.16
CA THR A 225 -6.09 -29.19 13.78
C THR A 225 -4.61 -29.33 13.40
N CYS A 226 -3.68 -29.16 14.35
CA CYS A 226 -2.23 -29.22 14.14
C CYS A 226 -1.61 -30.46 14.82
#